data_AF-A0A8S9WZZ9-F1
#
_entry.id   AF-A0A8S9WZZ9-F1
#
_cell.length_a   1.000
_cell.length_b   1.000
_cell.length_c   1.000
_cell.angle_alpha   90.00
_cell.angle_beta   90.00
_cell.angle_gamma   90.00
#
_symmetry.space_group_name_H-M   'P 1'
#
loop_
_entity.id
_entity.type
_entity.pdbx_description
1 polymer ?
#
loop_
_entity_poly.entity_id
_entity_poly.type
_entity_poly.pdbx_seq_one_letter_code
_entity_poly.pdbx_strand_id
1 'polypeptide(L)'
;METLIHLLKGSLGTGILAMPQAFFNAGLFVGAVCTIIIGIICTYCLHVLVRSQYILCKRLKVPVLTYPESMKIALQQGPECLRRFASISA
;
A
#
# COMPACT_ATOMS: atom_id res chain seq x y z
N MET A 1 -6.54 0.24 16.61
CA MET A 1 -5.05 0.26 16.61
C MET A 1 -4.48 -1.15 16.61
N GLU A 2 -5.01 -2.08 17.40
CA GLU A 2 -4.54 -3.48 17.40
C GLU A 2 -4.59 -4.15 16.02
N THR A 3 -5.68 -3.98 15.25
CA THR A 3 -5.79 -4.47 13.87
C THR A 3 -4.72 -3.89 12.93
N LEU A 4 -4.38 -2.61 13.09
CA LEU A 4 -3.30 -1.96 12.34
C LEU A 4 -1.94 -2.61 12.67
N ILE A 5 -1.69 -2.90 13.95
CA ILE A 5 -0.44 -3.51 14.41
C ILE A 5 -0.32 -4.96 13.89
N HIS A 6 -1.41 -5.73 13.90
CA HIS A 6 -1.44 -7.08 13.32
C HIS A 6 -1.22 -7.07 11.80
N LEU A 7 -1.86 -6.14 11.07
CA LEU A 7 -1.65 -5.98 9.63
C LEU A 7 -0.25 -5.47 9.29
N LEU A 8 0.30 -4.52 10.04
CA LEU A 8 1.70 -4.09 9.86
C LEU A 8 2.65 -5.26 10.09
N LYS A 9 2.46 -6.04 11.16
CA LYS A 9 3.30 -7.19 11.48
C LYS A 9 3.21 -8.30 10.41
N GLY A 10 2.05 -8.49 9.77
CA GLY A 10 1.89 -9.39 8.62
C GLY A 10 2.47 -8.85 7.31
N SER A 11 2.30 -7.55 7.03
CA SER A 11 2.75 -6.89 5.80
C SER A 11 4.26 -6.64 5.78
N LEU A 12 4.87 -6.39 6.94
CA LEU A 12 6.32 -6.19 7.11
C LEU A 12 7.13 -7.49 7.08
N GLY A 13 6.46 -8.66 7.08
CA GLY A 13 6.98 -10.03 7.26
C GLY A 13 8.41 -10.32 6.79
N THR A 14 8.58 -11.12 5.74
CA THR A 14 9.91 -11.51 5.22
C THR A 14 10.62 -10.40 4.45
N GLY A 15 9.89 -9.34 4.06
CA GLY A 15 10.42 -8.23 3.27
C GLY A 15 11.50 -7.43 3.99
N ILE A 16 11.35 -7.18 5.30
CA ILE A 16 12.35 -6.44 6.07
C ILE A 16 13.62 -7.26 6.33
N LEU A 17 13.54 -8.60 6.28
CA LEU A 17 14.67 -9.53 6.35
C LEU A 17 15.39 -9.67 5.00
N ALA A 18 14.65 -9.59 3.89
CA ALA A 18 15.18 -9.65 2.54
C ALA A 18 15.88 -8.35 2.10
N MET A 19 15.42 -7.19 2.60
CA MET A 19 16.05 -5.90 2.29
C MET A 19 17.55 -5.85 2.63
N PRO A 20 18.02 -6.18 3.84
CA PRO A 20 19.44 -6.11 4.17
C PRO A 20 20.29 -7.10 3.35
N GLN A 21 19.77 -8.29 3.03
CA GLN A 21 20.43 -9.24 2.12
C GLN A 21 20.57 -8.68 0.70
N ALA A 22 19.54 -8.02 0.18
CA ALA A 22 19.58 -7.38 -1.13
C ALA A 22 20.58 -6.21 -1.15
N PHE A 23 20.65 -5.39 -0.10
CA PHE A 23 21.63 -4.30 0.00
C PHE A 23 23.06 -4.81 0.14
N PHE A 24 23.27 -5.90 0.89
CA PHE A 24 24.59 -6.52 1.05
C PHE A 24 25.15 -7.06 -0.28
N ASN A 25 24.30 -7.66 -1.12
CA ASN A 25 24.73 -8.24 -2.39
C ASN A 25 24.73 -7.25 -3.57
N ALA A 26 23.89 -6.20 -3.54
CA ALA A 26 23.81 -5.20 -4.62
C ALA A 26 24.85 -4.07 -4.49
N GLY A 27 25.40 -3.85 -3.28
CA GLY A 27 26.34 -2.77 -3.00
C GLY A 27 25.66 -1.43 -2.67
N LEU A 28 26.33 -0.61 -1.87
CA LEU A 28 25.76 0.62 -1.26
C LEU A 28 25.30 1.65 -2.30
N PHE A 29 26.00 1.75 -3.43
CA PHE A 29 25.66 2.70 -4.50
C PHE A 29 24.38 2.29 -5.25
N VAL A 30 24.27 1.02 -5.66
CA VAL A 30 23.06 0.48 -6.31
C VAL A 30 21.88 0.53 -5.34
N GLY A 31 22.11 0.23 -4.06
CA GLY A 31 21.13 0.39 -3.00
C GLY A 31 20.59 1.81 -2.87
N ALA A 32 21.45 2.83 -2.86
CA ALA A 32 21.06 4.23 -2.80
C ALA A 32 20.23 4.65 -4.02
N VAL A 33 20.66 4.29 -5.24
CA VAL A 33 19.94 4.60 -6.48
C VAL A 33 18.57 3.93 -6.50
N CYS A 34 18.49 2.63 -6.18
CA CYS A 34 17.22 1.91 -6.08
C CYS A 34 16.29 2.51 -5.03
N THR A 35 16.82 2.94 -3.88
CA THR A 35 16.01 3.55 -2.80
C THR A 35 15.38 4.86 -3.26
N ILE A 36 16.13 5.71 -3.99
CA ILE A 36 15.61 6.95 -4.56
C ILE A 36 14.50 6.66 -5.59
N ILE A 37 14.72 5.70 -6.49
CA ILE A 37 13.73 5.31 -7.51
C ILE A 37 12.46 4.77 -6.85
N ILE A 38 12.60 3.85 -5.88
CA ILE A 38 11.46 3.29 -5.14
C ILE A 38 10.74 4.38 -4.36
N GLY A 39 11.45 5.35 -3.78
CA GLY A 39 10.85 6.51 -3.11
C GLY A 39 9.94 7.30 -4.06
N ILE A 40 10.44 7.66 -5.24
CA ILE A 40 9.66 8.40 -6.25
C ILE A 40 8.44 7.59 -6.70
N ILE A 41 8.61 6.31 -7.02
CA ILE A 41 7.52 5.42 -7.45
C ILE A 41 6.47 5.30 -6.34
N CYS A 42 6.90 5.06 -5.10
CA CYS A 42 6.01 4.91 -3.96
C CYS A 42 5.22 6.20 -3.70
N THR A 43 5.87 7.37 -3.75
CA THR A 43 5.18 8.67 -3.67
C THR A 43 4.18 8.86 -4.80
N TYR A 44 4.53 8.52 -6.04
CA TYR A 44 3.61 8.62 -7.18
C TYR A 44 2.38 7.72 -7.03
N CYS A 45 2.60 6.45 -6.66
CA CYS A 45 1.54 5.49 -6.37
C CYS A 45 0.62 5.98 -5.23
N LEU A 46 1.20 6.45 -4.13
CA LEU A 46 0.48 7.02 -3.00
C LEU A 46 -0.32 8.26 -3.41
N HIS A 47 0.26 9.15 -4.20
CA HIS A 47 -0.39 10.37 -4.66
C HIS A 47 -1.63 10.05 -5.51
N VAL A 48 -1.50 9.14 -6.49
CA VAL A 48 -2.63 8.67 -7.31
C VAL A 48 -3.67 7.97 -6.43
N LEU A 49 -3.26 7.11 -5.50
CA LEU A 49 -4.19 6.41 -4.62
C LEU A 49 -4.94 7.36 -3.71
N VAL A 50 -4.26 8.31 -3.07
CA VAL A 50 -4.87 9.32 -2.20
C VAL A 50 -5.84 10.17 -2.99
N ARG A 51 -5.52 10.54 -4.24
CA ARG A 51 -6.45 11.28 -5.10
C ARG A 51 -7.75 10.51 -5.35
N SER A 52 -7.64 9.22 -5.66
CA SER A 52 -8.81 8.34 -5.84
C SER A 52 -9.61 8.16 -4.54
N GLN A 53 -8.93 7.91 -3.42
CA GLN A 53 -9.55 7.82 -2.10
C GLN A 53 -10.25 9.12 -1.72
N TYR A 54 -9.64 10.28 -1.99
CA TYR A 54 -10.21 11.59 -1.68
C TYR A 54 -11.52 11.83 -2.43
N ILE A 55 -11.57 11.46 -3.72
CA ILE A 55 -12.80 11.53 -4.53
C ILE A 55 -13.89 10.60 -3.94
N LEU A 56 -13.50 9.41 -3.47
CA LEU A 56 -14.41 8.43 -2.88
C LEU A 56 -14.91 8.85 -1.48
N CYS A 57 -14.03 9.34 -0.61
CA CYS A 57 -14.40 9.89 0.71
C CYS A 57 -15.31 11.11 0.57
N LYS A 58 -15.10 11.97 -0.43
CA LYS A 58 -15.99 13.10 -0.73
C LYS A 58 -17.39 12.63 -1.14
N ARG A 59 -17.51 11.46 -1.78
CA ARG A 59 -18.80 10.84 -2.14
C ARG A 59 -19.47 10.16 -0.95
N LEU A 60 -18.71 9.45 -0.10
CA LEU A 60 -19.26 8.69 1.03
C LEU A 60 -19.39 9.48 2.34
N LYS A 61 -18.88 10.73 2.45
CA LYS A 61 -19.01 11.60 3.64
C LYS A 61 -18.48 10.98 4.96
N VAL A 62 -17.56 10.02 4.90
CA VAL A 62 -16.94 9.40 6.08
C VAL A 62 -15.50 9.91 6.28
N PRO A 63 -15.16 10.45 7.47
CA PRO A 63 -13.80 10.78 7.85
C PRO A 63 -13.11 9.54 8.46
N VAL A 64 -11.79 9.42 8.26
CA VAL A 64 -10.88 8.38 8.80
C VAL A 64 -11.16 6.92 8.41
N LEU A 65 -10.73 6.54 7.21
CA LEU A 65 -10.55 5.14 6.82
C LEU A 65 -9.07 4.77 6.86
N THR A 66 -8.75 3.68 7.56
CA THR A 66 -7.43 3.05 7.50
C THR A 66 -7.17 2.61 6.05
N TYR A 67 -5.93 2.72 5.56
CA TYR A 67 -5.54 2.36 4.18
C TYR A 67 -6.15 1.06 3.61
N PRO A 68 -6.23 -0.07 4.35
CA PRO A 68 -6.89 -1.29 3.85
C PRO A 68 -8.42 -1.16 3.74
N GLU A 69 -9.06 -0.42 4.63
CA GLU A 69 -10.51 -0.17 4.57
C GLU A 69 -10.86 0.76 3.39
N SER A 70 -10.06 1.81 3.16
CA SER A 70 -10.21 2.65 1.97
C SER A 70 -10.04 1.87 0.67
N MET A 71 -9.06 0.96 0.62
CA MET A 71 -8.81 0.10 -0.53
C MET A 71 -9.96 -0.88 -0.76
N LYS A 72 -10.53 -1.46 0.30
CA LYS A 72 -11.68 -2.37 0.23
C LYS A 72 -12.92 -1.68 -0.35
N ILE A 73 -13.23 -0.47 0.13
CA ILE A 73 -14.37 0.32 -0.39
C ILE A 73 -14.11 0.74 -1.84
N ALA A 74 -12.88 1.16 -2.17
CA ALA A 74 -12.50 1.49 -3.54
C ALA A 74 -12.63 0.30 -4.51
N LEU A 75 -12.26 -0.92 -4.07
CA LEU A 75 -12.43 -2.14 -4.84
C LEU A 75 -13.89 -2.57 -4.99
N GLN A 76 -14.72 -2.40 -3.94
CA GLN A 76 -16.14 -2.74 -4.00
C GLN A 76 -16.94 -1.83 -4.95
N GLN A 77 -16.52 -0.57 -5.08
CA GLN A 77 -17.16 0.42 -5.93
C GLN A 77 -16.56 0.47 -7.35
N GLY A 78 -15.50 -0.29 -7.61
CA GLY A 78 -14.87 -0.45 -8.92
C GLY A 78 -15.57 -1.47 -9.83
N PRO A 79 -15.13 -1.58 -11.11
CA PRO A 79 -15.69 -2.50 -12.10
C PRO A 79 -15.64 -3.97 -11.66
N GLU A 80 -16.55 -4.80 -12.19
CA GLU A 80 -16.83 -6.17 -11.69
C GLU A 80 -15.60 -7.08 -11.57
N CYS A 81 -14.56 -6.88 -12.39
CA CYS A 81 -13.29 -7.62 -12.31
C CYS A 81 -12.51 -7.39 -11.00
N LEU A 82 -12.62 -6.20 -10.40
CA LEU A 82 -11.94 -5.86 -9.14
C LEU A 82 -12.73 -6.32 -7.91
N ARG A 83 -14.04 -6.57 -8.07
CA ARG A 83 -14.92 -7.04 -6.99
C ARG A 83 -14.55 -8.43 -6.47
N ARG A 84 -13.87 -9.24 -7.30
CA ARG A 84 -13.38 -10.58 -6.95
C ARG A 84 -12.17 -10.53 -6.00
N PHE A 85 -11.32 -9.50 -6.10
CA PHE A 85 -10.20 -9.30 -5.17
C PHE A 85 -10.63 -8.73 -3.82
N ALA A 86 -11.78 -8.03 -3.77
CA ALA A 86 -12.39 -7.59 -2.52
C ALA A 86 -12.84 -8.77 -1.63
N SER A 87 -13.18 -9.90 -2.25
CA SER A 87 -13.57 -11.13 -1.54
C SER A 87 -12.39 -11.90 -0.95
N ILE A 88 -11.17 -11.68 -1.43
CA ILE A 88 -9.94 -12.35 -0.96
C ILE A 88 -9.31 -11.62 0.23
N SER A 89 -9.73 -10.38 0.49
CA SER A 89 -9.24 -9.54 1.60
C SER A 89 -10.09 -9.69 2.88
N ALA A 90 -10.77 -10.82 3.05
CA ALA A 90 -11.54 -11.18 4.25
C ALA A 90 -10.68 -11.91 5.29
#